data_AF-A0AAW5Q704-F1
#
_entry.id   AF-A0AAW5Q704-F1
#
_cell.length_a   1.000
_cell.length_b   1.000
_cell.length_c   1.000
_cell.angle_alpha   90.00
_cell.angle_beta   90.00
_cell.angle_gamma   90.00
#
_symmetry.space_group_name_H-M   'P 1'
#
loop_
_entity.id
_entity.type
_entity.pdbx_description
1 polymer ?
#
loop_
_entity_poly.entity_id
_entity_poly.type
_entity_poly.pdbx_seq_one_letter_code
_entity_poly.pdbx_strand_id
1 'polypeptide(L)' 'MYLIGTGPSELHAHIDLDRRRRALGGAEASVVSSAQEGGHWSVVAEIRPDAAGEGP' A
#
# COMPACT_ATOMS: atom_id res chain seq x y z
N MET A 1 -2.12 -6.79 8.03
CA MET A 1 -3.28 -6.20 7.32
C MET A 1 -2.84 -5.88 5.90
N TYR A 2 -3.69 -5.99 4.87
CA TYR A 2 -3.30 -5.62 3.51
C TYR A 2 -3.96 -4.32 3.08
N LEU A 3 -3.26 -3.53 2.30
CA LEU A 3 -3.76 -2.35 1.61
C LEU A 3 -3.61 -2.56 0.11
N ILE A 4 -4.62 -2.16 -0.65
CA ILE A 4 -4.58 -2.23 -2.11
C ILE A 4 -4.61 -0.81 -2.66
N GLY A 5 -3.71 -0.49 -3.58
CA GLY A 5 -3.79 0.68 -4.44
C GLY A 5 -4.20 0.26 -5.85
N THR A 6 -5.03 1.07 -6.52
CA THR A 6 -5.54 0.76 -7.87
C THR A 6 -5.40 1.95 -8.79
N GLY A 7 -5.12 1.73 -10.07
CA GLY A 7 -5.06 2.83 -11.04
C GLY A 7 -4.94 2.37 -12.49
N PRO A 8 -5.11 3.28 -13.45
CA PRO A 8 -5.02 2.96 -14.88
C PRO A 8 -3.59 2.65 -15.35
N SER A 9 -2.58 2.92 -14.53
CA SER A 9 -1.20 2.47 -14.74
C SER A 9 -0.59 2.01 -13.42
N GLU A 10 0.50 1.25 -13.50
CA GLU A 10 1.23 0.77 -12.33
C GLU A 10 1.64 1.94 -11.40
N LEU A 11 2.07 3.06 -11.99
CA LEU A 11 2.42 4.28 -11.24
C LEU A 11 1.21 4.84 -10.47
N HIS A 12 0.04 4.91 -11.10
CA HIS A 12 -1.16 5.39 -10.42
C HIS A 12 -1.56 4.48 -9.25
N ALA A 13 -1.44 3.16 -9.42
CA ALA A 13 -1.71 2.22 -8.34
C ALA A 13 -0.73 2.40 -7.16
N HIS A 14 0.55 2.67 -7.42
CA HIS A 14 1.54 3.00 -6.38
C HIS A 14 1.26 4.34 -5.70
N ILE A 15 0.83 5.36 -6.45
CA ILE A 15 0.44 6.67 -5.88
C ILE A 15 -0.79 6.54 -4.98
N ASP A 16 -1.80 5.79 -5.42
CA ASP A 16 -3.00 5.51 -4.62
C ASP A 16 -2.65 4.73 -3.35
N LEU A 17 -1.79 3.71 -3.47
CA LEU A 17 -1.26 2.97 -2.33
C LEU A 17 -0.56 3.89 -1.32
N ASP A 18 0.35 4.77 -1.78
CA ASP A 18 1.07 5.71 -0.91
C ASP A 18 0.12 6.71 -0.24
N ARG A 19 -0.88 7.21 -0.97
CA ARG A 19 -1.90 8.10 -0.41
C ARG A 19 -2.67 7.42 0.72
N ARG A 20 -3.11 6.17 0.51
CA ARG A 20 -3.82 5.38 1.52
C ARG A 20 -2.91 5.03 2.69
N ARG A 21 -1.63 4.72 2.46
CA ARG A 21 -0.62 4.52 3.51
C ARG A 21 -0.49 5.74 4.42
N ARG A 22 -0.39 6.95 3.84
CA ARG A 22 -0.34 8.20 4.61
C ARG A 22 -1.61 8.45 5.42
N ALA A 23 -2.78 8.08 4.89
CA ALA A 23 -4.04 8.16 5.64
C ALA A 23 -4.10 7.24 6.86
N LEU A 24 -3.29 6.17 6.87
CA LEU A 24 -3.11 5.26 8.01
C LEU A 24 -1.98 5.72 8.96
N GLY A 25 -1.70 7.02 9.02
CA GLY A 25 -0.66 7.56 9.90
C GLY A 25 0.77 7.30 9.41
N GLY A 26 0.95 6.94 8.14
CA GLY A 26 2.27 6.68 7.57
C GLY A 26 2.85 5.32 7.96
N ALA A 27 2.00 4.37 8.37
CA ALA A 27 2.40 3.00 8.71
C ALA A 27 3.33 2.40 7.66
N GLU A 28 4.27 1.56 8.11
CA GLU A 28 5.14 0.82 7.21
C GLU A 28 4.29 -0.12 6.34
N ALA A 29 4.56 -0.08 5.03
CA ALA A 29 3.90 -0.96 4.07
C ALA A 29 4.93 -1.47 3.06
N SER A 30 4.97 -2.79 2.86
CA SER A 30 5.79 -3.43 1.84
C SER A 30 4.90 -3.96 0.72
N VAL A 31 5.22 -3.64 -0.53
CA VAL A 31 4.50 -4.21 -1.67
C VAL A 31 4.81 -5.71 -1.76
N VAL A 32 3.77 -6.53 -1.76
CA VAL A 32 3.88 -8.00 -1.83
C VAL A 32 3.39 -8.55 -3.17
N SER A 33 2.57 -7.80 -3.90
CA SER A 33 2.07 -8.23 -5.21
C SER A 33 1.62 -7.03 -6.04
N SER A 34 1.76 -7.16 -7.37
CA SER A 34 1.09 -6.31 -8.35
C SER A 34 0.37 -7.18 -9.37
N ALA A 35 -0.77 -6.70 -9.86
CA ALA A 35 -1.58 -7.39 -10.85
C ALA A 35 -2.12 -6.38 -11.88
N GLN A 36 -2.26 -6.83 -13.12
CA GLN A 36 -2.87 -6.07 -14.19
C GLN A 36 -4.04 -6.86 -14.78
N GLU A 37 -5.22 -6.25 -14.82
CA GLU A 37 -6.43 -6.85 -15.41
C GLU A 37 -7.21 -5.78 -16.15
N GLY A 38 -7.61 -6.05 -17.41
CA GLY A 38 -8.43 -5.13 -18.20
C GLY A 38 -7.83 -3.72 -18.37
N GLY A 39 -6.49 -3.61 -18.39
CA GLY A 39 -5.80 -2.33 -18.47
C GLY A 39 -5.74 -1.54 -17.14
N HIS A 40 -6.31 -2.06 -16.06
CA HIS A 40 -6.15 -1.53 -14.71
C HIS A 40 -5.03 -2.27 -13.97
N TRP A 41 -4.34 -1.52 -13.13
CA TRP A 41 -3.29 -2.00 -12.24
C TRP A 41 -3.78 -1.99 -10.80
N SER A 42 -3.40 -3.03 -10.07
CA SER A 42 -3.60 -3.15 -8.63
C SER A 42 -2.27 -3.50 -7.98
N VAL A 43 -1.96 -2.87 -6.85
CA VAL A 43 -0.78 -3.14 -6.03
C VAL A 43 -1.25 -3.47 -4.64
N VAL A 44 -0.84 -4.63 -4.13
CA VAL A 44 -1.14 -5.10 -2.77
C VAL A 44 0.10 -4.91 -1.92
N ALA A 45 -0.06 -4.27 -0.77
CA ALA A 45 0.97 -4.14 0.23
C ALA A 45 0.54 -4.73 1.56
N GLU A 46 1.48 -5.36 2.25
CA GLU A 46 1.34 -5.73 3.64
C GLU A 46 1.64 -4.51 4.52
N ILE A 47 0.69 -4.14 5.37
CA ILE A 47 0.86 -3.10 6.38
C ILE A 47 1.41 -3.75 7.65
N ARG A 48 2.55 -3.24 8.10
CA ARG A 48 3.11 -3.49 9.41
C ARG A 48 2.69 -2.32 10.30
N PRO A 49 1.82 -2.52 11.29
CA PRO A 49 1.57 -1.48 12.26
C PRO A 49 2.90 -1.14 12.93
N ASP A 50 3.19 0.16 13.10
CA ASP A 50 4.30 0.58 13.93
C ASP A 50 4.16 -0.15 15.26
N ALA A 51 5.23 -0.83 15.69
CA ALA A 51 5.32 -1.29 17.06
C ALA A 51 5.29 -0.01 17.92
N ALA A 52 4.12 0.35 18.42
CA ALA A 52 3.99 1.37 19.44
C ALA A 52 5.01 1.01 20.52
N GLY A 53 5.99 1.89 20.69
CA GLY A 53 7.29 1.55 21.25
C GLY A 53 7.22 0.65 22.48
N GLU A 54 8.02 -0.42 22.46
CA GLU A 54 8.56 -0.95 23.71
C GLU A 54 9.52 0.12 24.24
N GLY A 55 8.97 1.07 24.99
CA GLY A 55 9.77 1.96 25.81
C GLY A 55 10.48 1.14 26.89
N PRO A 56 11.80 1.29 27.09
CA PRO A 56 12.40 1.03 28.38
C PRO A 56 12.03 2.13 29.39
#